data_AF-A0A9E4MH60-F1
#
_entry.id   AF-A0A9E4MH60-F1
#
_cell.length_a   1.000
_cell.length_b   1.000
_cell.length_c   1.000
_cell.angle_alpha   90.00
_cell.angle_beta   90.00
_cell.angle_gamma   90.00
#
_symmetry.space_group_name_H-M   'P 1'
#
loop_
_entity.id
_entity.type
_entity.pdbx_description
1 polymer ?
#
loop_
_entity_poly.entity_id
_entity_poly.type
_entity_poly.pdbx_seq_one_letter_code
_entity_poly.pdbx_strand_id
1 'polypeptide(L)'
;MLRNILAAIVGYIAMAAVLFALFSLLWLTVGPSRAFEPGSWEVPVGWVLVQLVLGLVGAYIGGHVCARVAHDARGATILIGLVIVLGVVNALIPPEMALGLRPDDVSMMEATARARQPAWFNWLNPLIGAVGVWFGSWKLRA
;
A
#
# COMPACT_ATOMS: atom_id res chain seq x y z
N MET A 1 -15.74 19.37 10.43
CA MET A 1 -15.79 17.88 10.34
C MET A 1 -15.91 17.39 8.91
N LEU A 2 -16.95 17.75 8.14
CA LEU A 2 -17.11 17.30 6.74
C LEU A 2 -15.85 17.53 5.89
N ARG A 3 -15.25 18.73 5.98
CA ARG A 3 -13.99 19.06 5.27
C ARG A 3 -12.84 18.11 5.63
N ASN A 4 -12.73 17.67 6.88
CA ASN A 4 -11.68 16.74 7.32
C ASN A 4 -11.92 15.32 6.79
N ILE A 5 -13.18 14.89 6.73
CA ILE A 5 -13.56 13.61 6.12
C ILE A 5 -13.25 13.63 4.62
N LEU A 6 -13.66 14.68 3.91
CA LEU A 6 -13.36 14.84 2.49
C LEU A 6 -11.85 14.89 2.24
N ALA A 7 -11.08 15.58 3.09
CA ALA A 7 -9.63 15.59 3.00
C ALA A 7 -9.00 14.20 3.17
N ALA A 8 -9.52 13.37 4.08
CA ALA A 8 -9.07 12.00 4.24
C ALA A 8 -9.38 11.16 2.99
N ILE A 9 -10.59 11.29 2.43
CA ILE A 9 -10.99 10.60 1.19
C ILE A 9 -10.06 11.00 0.03
N VAL A 10 -9.84 12.30 -0.18
CA VAL A 10 -8.95 12.80 -1.24
C VAL A 10 -7.52 12.32 -1.04
N GLY A 11 -7.01 12.33 0.21
CA GLY A 11 -5.70 11.79 0.54
C GLY A 11 -5.58 10.29 0.24
N TYR A 12 -6.60 9.51 0.56
CA TYR A 12 -6.65 8.07 0.27
C TYR A 12 -6.68 7.80 -1.25
N ILE A 13 -7.48 8.55 -2.00
CA ILE A 13 -7.53 8.44 -3.47
C ILE A 13 -6.17 8.79 -4.09
N ALA A 14 -5.52 9.86 -3.63
CA ALA A 14 -4.19 10.24 -4.10
C ALA A 14 -3.14 9.16 -3.80
N MET A 15 -3.16 8.59 -2.58
CA MET A 15 -2.31 7.47 -2.21
C MET A 15 -2.53 6.28 -3.15
N ALA A 16 -3.78 5.87 -3.37
CA ALA A 16 -4.11 4.74 -4.25
C ALA A 16 -3.65 4.98 -5.69
N ALA A 17 -3.88 6.19 -6.24
CA ALA A 17 -3.46 6.54 -7.59
C ALA A 17 -1.94 6.49 -7.77
N VAL A 18 -1.19 6.98 -6.78
CA VAL A 18 0.28 6.93 -6.79
C VAL A 18 0.77 5.49 -6.68
N LEU A 19 0.25 4.69 -5.75
CA LEU A 19 0.65 3.30 -5.61
C LEU A 19 0.35 2.52 -6.88
N PHE A 20 -0.83 2.71 -7.48
CA PHE A 20 -1.17 2.10 -8.76
C PHE A 20 -0.15 2.45 -9.84
N ALA A 21 0.16 3.73 -10.03
CA ALA A 21 1.14 4.16 -11.03
C ALA A 21 2.55 3.58 -10.78
N LEU A 22 3.02 3.61 -9.53
CA LEU A 22 4.34 3.10 -9.16
C LEU A 22 4.44 1.58 -9.35
N PHE A 23 3.43 0.82 -8.93
CA PHE A 23 3.40 -0.61 -9.12
C PHE A 23 3.26 -0.99 -10.59
N SER A 24 2.45 -0.28 -11.37
CA SER A 24 2.34 -0.51 -12.82
C SER A 24 3.67 -0.29 -13.52
N LEU A 25 4.38 0.80 -13.18
CA LEU A 25 5.70 1.08 -13.74
C LEU A 25 6.73 0.02 -13.32
N LEU A 26 6.72 -0.38 -12.05
CA LEU A 26 7.61 -1.43 -11.56
C LEU A 26 7.35 -2.76 -12.27
N TRP A 27 6.09 -3.12 -12.48
CA TRP A 27 5.71 -4.32 -13.20
C TRP A 27 6.16 -4.30 -14.67
N LEU A 28 5.97 -3.18 -15.37
CA LEU A 28 6.38 -3.04 -16.77
C LEU A 28 7.90 -3.08 -16.96
N THR A 29 8.67 -2.64 -15.96
CA THR A 29 10.14 -2.58 -16.04
C THR A 29 10.81 -3.85 -15.54
N VAL A 30 10.26 -4.48 -14.51
CA VAL A 30 10.88 -5.63 -13.83
C VAL A 30 10.23 -6.95 -14.24
N GLY A 31 8.92 -6.95 -14.49
CA GLY A 31 8.16 -8.14 -14.85
C GLY A 31 7.98 -9.17 -13.73
N PRO A 32 7.28 -10.27 -14.03
CA PRO A 32 6.98 -11.32 -13.05
C PRO A 32 8.22 -12.14 -12.62
N SER A 33 9.24 -12.24 -13.47
CA SER A 33 10.41 -13.10 -13.24
C SER A 33 11.29 -12.67 -12.05
N ARG A 34 11.25 -11.40 -11.64
CA ARG A 34 11.93 -10.92 -10.43
C ARG A 34 10.99 -10.56 -9.28
N ALA A 35 9.68 -10.60 -9.52
CA ALA A 35 8.66 -10.35 -8.50
C ALA A 35 8.34 -11.61 -7.67
N PHE A 36 8.75 -12.78 -8.16
CA PHE A 36 8.49 -14.08 -7.56
C PHE A 36 9.72 -14.97 -7.63
N GLU A 37 9.80 -15.93 -6.72
CA GLU A 37 10.72 -17.05 -6.84
C GLU A 37 10.40 -17.89 -8.10
N PRO A 38 11.41 -18.51 -8.75
CA PRO A 38 11.19 -19.31 -9.95
C PRO A 38 10.18 -20.46 -9.72
N GLY A 39 9.17 -20.56 -10.58
CA GLY A 39 8.12 -21.59 -10.49
C GLY A 39 7.17 -21.48 -9.30
N SER A 40 7.32 -20.45 -8.46
CA SER A 40 6.56 -20.28 -7.21
C SER A 40 5.75 -18.99 -7.22
N TRP A 41 4.68 -18.96 -6.43
CA TRP A 41 3.91 -17.75 -6.11
C TRP A 41 4.50 -16.99 -4.91
N GLU A 42 5.60 -17.48 -4.33
CA GLU A 42 6.30 -16.84 -3.23
C GLU A 42 7.04 -15.60 -3.69
N VAL A 43 6.85 -14.52 -2.93
CA VAL A 43 7.47 -13.23 -3.19
C VAL A 43 8.82 -13.18 -2.46
N PRO A 44 9.95 -12.95 -3.17
CA PRO A 44 11.26 -12.86 -2.53
C PRO A 44 11.34 -11.63 -1.62
N VAL A 45 12.13 -11.72 -0.55
CA VAL A 45 12.27 -10.63 0.44
C VAL A 45 12.68 -9.30 -0.21
N GLY A 46 13.50 -9.32 -1.26
CA GLY A 46 13.88 -8.11 -1.99
C GLY A 46 12.68 -7.37 -2.59
N TRP A 47 11.70 -8.10 -3.15
CA TRP A 47 10.47 -7.50 -3.66
C TRP A 47 9.58 -6.98 -2.55
N VAL A 48 9.52 -7.69 -1.42
CA VAL A 48 8.81 -7.23 -0.21
C VAL A 48 9.36 -5.89 0.27
N LEU A 49 10.69 -5.72 0.32
CA LEU A 49 11.31 -4.45 0.71
C LEU A 49 10.96 -3.31 -0.25
N VAL A 50 10.96 -3.56 -1.56
CA VAL A 50 10.52 -2.57 -2.56
C VAL A 50 9.06 -2.16 -2.31
N GLN A 51 8.17 -3.12 -2.05
CA GLN A 51 6.77 -2.82 -1.72
C GLN A 51 6.64 -1.96 -0.46
N LEU A 52 7.45 -2.20 0.58
CA LEU A 52 7.46 -1.35 1.79
C LEU A 52 7.84 0.09 1.47
N VAL A 53 8.88 0.29 0.65
CA VAL A 53 9.33 1.63 0.24
C VAL A 53 8.26 2.34 -0.58
N LEU A 54 7.67 1.67 -1.57
CA LEU A 54 6.60 2.25 -2.38
C LEU A 54 5.36 2.55 -1.52
N GLY A 55 5.01 1.66 -0.60
CA GLY A 55 3.94 1.86 0.38
C GLY A 55 4.15 3.12 1.22
N LEU A 56 5.37 3.32 1.74
CA LEU A 56 5.73 4.51 2.50
C LEU A 56 5.63 5.79 1.66
N VAL A 57 6.11 5.76 0.42
CA VAL A 57 6.02 6.90 -0.51
C VAL A 57 4.56 7.25 -0.82
N GLY A 58 3.74 6.25 -1.12
CA GLY A 58 2.30 6.45 -1.36
C GLY A 58 1.60 7.03 -0.15
N ALA A 59 1.84 6.48 1.04
CA ALA A 59 1.27 6.97 2.29
C ALA A 59 1.71 8.40 2.64
N TYR A 60 2.99 8.72 2.42
CA TYR A 60 3.52 10.08 2.56
C TYR A 60 2.79 11.06 1.64
N ILE A 61 2.62 10.72 0.36
CA ILE A 61 1.92 11.58 -0.60
C ILE A 61 0.44 11.72 -0.22
N GLY A 62 -0.23 10.63 0.19
CA GLY A 62 -1.61 10.67 0.68
C GLY A 62 -1.78 11.60 1.88
N GLY A 63 -0.89 11.53 2.86
CA GLY A 63 -0.86 12.43 4.02
C GLY A 63 -0.62 13.89 3.63
N HIS A 64 0.29 14.13 2.68
CA HIS A 64 0.61 15.46 2.16
C HIS A 64 -0.53 16.10 1.37
N VAL A 65 -1.29 15.31 0.62
CA VAL A 65 -2.50 15.75 -0.08
C VAL A 65 -3.62 16.02 0.93
N CYS A 66 -3.84 15.10 1.89
CA CYS A 66 -4.81 15.28 2.96
C CYS A 66 -4.57 16.60 3.72
N ALA A 67 -3.32 16.87 4.08
CA ALA A 67 -2.93 18.08 4.81
C ALA A 67 -3.20 19.39 4.05
N ARG A 68 -3.22 19.38 2.71
CA ARG A 68 -3.59 20.58 1.94
C ARG A 68 -5.09 20.86 1.95
N VAL A 69 -5.91 19.83 2.12
CA VAL A 69 -7.38 19.95 2.03
C VAL A 69 -7.99 20.08 3.41
N ALA A 70 -7.43 19.42 4.42
CA ALA A 70 -7.96 19.38 5.78
C ALA A 70 -8.02 20.76 6.44
N HIS A 71 -8.96 20.91 7.37
CA HIS A 71 -9.07 22.09 8.22
C HIS A 71 -8.06 22.06 9.37
N ASP A 72 -7.83 20.88 9.95
CA ASP A 72 -6.97 20.67 11.12
C ASP A 72 -6.42 19.22 11.15
N ALA A 73 -5.60 18.92 12.15
CA ALA A 73 -4.96 17.61 12.36
C ALA A 73 -5.93 16.41 12.43
N ARG A 74 -7.23 16.63 12.68
CA ARG A 74 -8.22 15.53 12.69
C ARG A 74 -8.38 14.91 11.31
N GLY A 75 -8.19 15.67 10.22
CA GLY A 75 -8.23 15.11 8.85
C GLY A 75 -7.18 14.01 8.65
N ALA A 76 -5.94 14.28 9.05
CA ALA A 76 -4.87 13.27 9.01
C ALA A 76 -5.13 12.11 9.96
N THR A 77 -5.71 12.37 11.14
CA THR A 77 -6.07 11.31 12.10
C THR A 77 -7.12 10.37 11.54
N ILE A 78 -8.14 10.89 10.84
CA ILE A 78 -9.15 10.09 10.13
C ILE A 78 -8.50 9.23 9.06
N LEU A 79 -7.58 9.79 8.25
CA LEU A 79 -6.88 9.04 7.21
C LEU A 79 -6.00 7.93 7.81
N ILE A 80 -5.25 8.21 8.89
CA ILE A 80 -4.47 7.20 9.61
C ILE A 80 -5.39 6.08 10.12
N GLY A 81 -6.51 6.43 10.74
CA GLY A 81 -7.49 5.46 11.20
C GLY A 81 -8.03 4.59 10.06
N LEU A 82 -8.36 5.19 8.92
CA LEU A 82 -8.80 4.47 7.73
C LEU A 82 -7.74 3.48 7.24
N VAL A 83 -6.49 3.92 7.12
CA VAL A 83 -5.37 3.06 6.65
C VAL A 83 -5.11 1.91 7.61
N ILE A 84 -5.13 2.16 8.92
CA ILE A 84 -4.96 1.10 9.93
C ILE A 84 -6.11 0.10 9.84
N VAL A 85 -7.36 0.56 9.80
CA VAL A 85 -8.53 -0.32 9.74
C VAL A 85 -8.48 -1.18 8.49
N LEU A 86 -8.25 -0.60 7.32
CA LEU A 86 -8.17 -1.34 6.06
C LEU A 86 -6.99 -2.33 6.04
N GLY A 87 -5.83 -1.91 6.54
CA GLY A 87 -4.65 -2.78 6.59
C GLY A 87 -4.81 -3.93 7.59
N VAL A 88 -5.42 -3.69 8.75
CA VAL A 88 -5.72 -4.75 9.74
C VAL A 88 -6.77 -5.71 9.19
N VAL A 89 -7.84 -5.21 8.56
CA VAL A 89 -8.84 -6.07 7.90
C VAL A 89 -8.16 -6.95 6.86
N ASN A 90 -7.29 -6.39 6.02
CA ASN A 90 -6.53 -7.17 5.03
C ASN A 90 -5.61 -8.21 5.69
N ALA A 91 -4.89 -7.85 6.75
CA ALA A 91 -4.00 -8.77 7.47
C ALA A 91 -4.73 -9.94 8.15
N LEU A 92 -6.01 -9.76 8.49
CA LEU A 92 -6.85 -10.79 9.08
C LEU A 92 -7.48 -11.73 8.04
N ILE A 93 -7.53 -11.34 6.77
CA ILE A 93 -8.04 -12.20 5.70
C ILE A 93 -6.99 -13.27 5.40
N PRO A 94 -7.30 -14.57 5.58
CA PRO A 94 -6.34 -15.62 5.29
C PRO A 94 -6.03 -15.63 3.78
N PRO A 95 -4.75 -15.75 3.39
CA PRO A 95 -4.39 -15.78 1.99
C PRO A 95 -4.97 -17.04 1.35
N GLU A 96 -5.58 -16.89 0.18
CA GLU A 96 -6.02 -18.03 -0.61
C GLU A 96 -4.78 -18.78 -1.13
N MET A 97 -4.71 -20.09 -0.86
CA MET A 97 -3.56 -20.87 -1.29
C MET A 97 -3.61 -21.07 -2.80
N ALA A 98 -2.80 -20.31 -3.55
CA ALA A 98 -2.58 -20.55 -4.96
C ALA A 98 -2.06 -21.99 -5.15
N LEU A 99 -2.81 -22.82 -5.88
CA LEU A 99 -2.44 -24.21 -6.17
C LEU A 99 -1.65 -24.27 -7.49
N GLY A 100 -0.61 -25.10 -7.52
CA GLY A 100 0.19 -25.36 -8.72
C GLY A 100 1.40 -24.43 -8.90
N LEU A 101 2.20 -24.75 -9.92
CA LEU A 101 3.37 -23.97 -10.32
C LEU A 101 2.94 -22.64 -10.95
N ARG A 102 3.67 -21.56 -10.65
CA ARG A 102 3.43 -20.26 -11.27
C ARG A 102 3.90 -20.29 -12.73
N PRO A 103 3.07 -19.88 -13.72
CA PRO A 103 3.50 -19.68 -15.10
C PRO A 103 4.56 -18.58 -15.21
N ASP A 104 5.44 -18.65 -16.21
CA ASP A 104 6.48 -17.64 -16.42
C ASP A 104 5.91 -16.28 -16.82
N ASP A 105 4.86 -16.29 -17.66
CA ASP A 105 4.12 -15.10 -18.06
C ASP A 105 2.79 -15.03 -17.30
N VAL A 106 2.68 -14.04 -16.43
CA VAL A 106 1.47 -13.78 -15.63
C VAL A 106 1.14 -12.30 -15.73
N SER A 107 -0.14 -11.98 -15.72
CA SER A 107 -0.57 -10.58 -15.64
C SER A 107 -0.37 -10.02 -14.23
N MET A 108 -0.28 -8.68 -14.09
CA MET A 108 -0.23 -8.04 -12.77
C MET A 108 -1.45 -8.40 -11.92
N MET A 109 -2.63 -8.47 -12.52
CA MET A 109 -3.88 -8.77 -11.81
C MET A 109 -3.84 -10.19 -11.24
N GLU A 110 -3.40 -11.16 -12.05
CA GLU A 110 -3.23 -12.54 -11.61
C GLU A 110 -2.15 -12.67 -10.54
N ALA A 111 -1.02 -11.98 -10.73
CA ALA A 111 0.07 -11.93 -9.76
C ALA A 111 -0.40 -11.40 -8.40
N THR A 112 -1.22 -10.34 -8.38
CA THR A 112 -1.73 -9.75 -7.15
C THR A 112 -2.70 -10.68 -6.44
N ALA A 113 -3.55 -11.39 -7.20
CA ALA A 113 -4.52 -12.33 -6.65
C ALA A 113 -3.88 -13.59 -6.06
N ARG A 114 -2.73 -14.03 -6.60
CA ARG A 114 -2.09 -15.31 -6.23
C ARG A 114 -0.79 -15.17 -5.43
N ALA A 115 -0.28 -13.95 -5.27
CA ALA A 115 0.98 -13.71 -4.56
C ALA A 115 0.93 -14.20 -3.11
N ARG A 116 1.97 -14.95 -2.72
CA ARG A 116 2.20 -15.36 -1.33
C ARG A 116 3.21 -14.43 -0.69
N GLN A 117 2.70 -13.52 0.13
CA GLN A 117 3.52 -12.61 0.92
C GLN A 117 3.84 -13.22 2.28
N PRO A 118 5.01 -12.91 2.86
CA PRO A 118 5.32 -13.31 4.23
C PRO A 118 4.29 -12.76 5.21
N ALA A 119 3.84 -13.59 6.16
CA ALA A 119 2.78 -13.18 7.10
C ALA A 119 3.12 -11.90 7.90
N TRP A 120 4.40 -11.69 8.22
CA TRP A 120 4.85 -10.48 8.94
C TRP A 120 4.68 -9.20 8.12
N PHE A 121 4.74 -9.29 6.78
CA PHE A 121 4.59 -8.13 5.90
C PHE A 121 3.18 -7.55 5.99
N ASN A 122 2.17 -8.41 6.06
CA ASN A 122 0.77 -8.00 6.17
C ASN A 122 0.51 -7.15 7.42
N TRP A 123 1.20 -7.45 8.53
CA TRP A 123 1.11 -6.68 9.77
C TRP A 123 1.93 -5.40 9.76
N LEU A 124 3.03 -5.38 9.02
CA LEU A 124 3.88 -4.18 8.91
C LEU A 124 3.25 -3.12 8.01
N ASN A 125 2.50 -3.53 6.99
CA ASN A 125 1.87 -2.64 6.01
C ASN A 125 0.97 -1.54 6.63
N PRO A 126 0.02 -1.83 7.55
CA PRO A 126 -0.78 -0.77 8.20
C PRO A 126 0.08 0.19 9.03
N LEU A 127 1.15 -0.29 9.67
CA LEU A 127 2.05 0.55 10.46
C LEU A 127 2.83 1.52 9.56
N ILE A 128 3.36 1.03 8.43
CA ILE A 128 4.05 1.87 7.45
C ILE A 128 3.09 2.89 6.84
N GLY A 129 1.88 2.47 6.51
CA GLY A 129 0.84 3.37 6.02
C GLY A 129 0.54 4.49 7.01
N ALA A 130 0.34 4.15 8.28
CA ALA A 130 0.11 5.13 9.35
C ALA A 130 1.30 6.09 9.52
N VAL A 131 2.53 5.56 9.57
CA VAL A 131 3.77 6.34 9.69
C VAL A 131 3.95 7.28 8.50
N GLY A 132 3.73 6.79 7.28
CA GLY A 132 3.82 7.58 6.05
C GLY A 132 2.82 8.73 6.06
N VAL A 133 1.54 8.46 6.34
CA VAL A 133 0.52 9.52 6.44
C VAL A 133 0.86 10.51 7.55
N TRP A 134 1.37 10.02 8.68
CA TRP A 134 1.80 10.86 9.80
C TRP A 134 2.95 11.79 9.38
N PHE A 135 3.99 11.31 8.70
CA PHE A 135 5.05 12.18 8.19
C PHE A 135 4.56 13.12 7.10
N GLY A 136 3.73 12.65 6.16
CA GLY A 136 3.20 13.46 5.06
C GLY A 136 2.32 14.62 5.53
N SER A 137 1.64 14.47 6.67
CA SER A 137 0.73 15.46 7.23
C SER A 137 1.38 16.46 8.19
N TRP A 138 2.72 16.57 8.19
CA TRP A 138 3.48 17.43 9.10
C TRP A 138 3.00 18.89 9.16
N LYS A 139 2.48 19.45 8.06
CA LYS A 139 1.98 20.84 8.00
C LYS A 139 0.77 21.13 8.88
N LEU A 140 0.00 20.12 9.27
CA LEU A 140 -1.16 20.30 10.16
C LEU A 140 -0.77 20.36 11.65
N ARG A 141 0.53 20.26 11.96
CA ARG A 141 1.08 20.24 13.33
C ARG A 141 1.87 21.49 13.69
N ALA A 142 2.17 22.34 12.70
CA ALA A 142 2.79 23.64 12.89
C ALA A 142 1.70 24.69 13.14
#